data_AF-A0A657PNS3-F1
#
_entry.id   AF-A0A657PNS3-F1
#
_cell.length_a   1.000
_cell.length_b   1.000
_cell.length_c   1.000
_cell.angle_alpha   90.00
_cell.angle_beta   90.00
_cell.angle_gamma   90.00
#
_symmetry.space_group_name_H-M   'P 1'
#
loop_
_entity.id
_entity.type
_entity.pdbx_description
1 polymer ?
#
loop_
_entity_poly.entity_id
_entity_poly.type
_entity_poly.pdbx_seq_one_letter_code
_entity_poly.pdbx_strand_id
1 'polypeptide(L)'
;MITDGNRIVSLGYNGFAAGVADSAARLGDRDTKLNLTIHAEENAMIFAKRDLRGCTVYVTHPPCPRCASKLIQDEITRVVAIAPSEDFLSRWGADLELSRQMYQESGVEFVTYPLEAINIDNARITVAPGGFFKRVMERCLRAIG
;
A
#
# COMPACT_ATOMS: atom_id res chain seq x y z
N MET A 1 -2.20 -0.79 2.77
CA MET A 1 -3.39 -0.87 3.66
C MET A 1 -4.53 -1.47 2.88
N ILE A 2 -5.35 -2.30 3.53
CA ILE A 2 -6.57 -2.88 2.93
C ILE A 2 -7.76 -2.47 3.79
N THR A 3 -8.84 -2.05 3.13
CA THR A 3 -10.09 -1.65 3.78
C THR A 3 -11.29 -2.40 3.24
N ASP A 4 -12.25 -2.64 4.13
CA ASP A 4 -13.59 -3.13 3.82
C ASP A 4 -14.55 -1.97 4.10
N GLY A 5 -14.97 -1.29 3.03
CA GLY A 5 -15.53 0.06 3.12
C GLY A 5 -14.57 1.03 3.82
N ASN A 6 -15.05 1.67 4.89
CA ASN A 6 -14.26 2.63 5.69
C ASN A 6 -13.50 1.98 6.87
N ARG A 7 -13.51 0.65 6.97
CA ARG A 7 -12.82 -0.08 8.04
C ARG A 7 -11.49 -0.61 7.55
N ILE A 8 -10.42 -0.25 8.25
CA ILE A 8 -9.11 -0.89 8.03
C ILE A 8 -9.21 -2.34 8.50
N VAL A 9 -8.89 -3.28 7.60
CA VAL A 9 -8.87 -4.72 7.89
C VAL A 9 -7.46 -5.29 7.93
N SER A 10 -6.52 -4.65 7.25
CA SER A 10 -5.12 -5.06 7.29
C SER A 10 -4.16 -3.93 6.92
N LEU A 11 -2.93 -4.03 7.41
CA LEU A 11 -1.80 -3.16 7.09
C LEU A 11 -0.63 -4.02 6.63
N GLY A 12 0.25 -3.47 5.82
CA GLY A 12 1.42 -4.18 5.33
C GLY A 12 2.51 -3.20 4.91
N TYR A 13 3.75 -3.67 4.98
CA TYR A 13 4.97 -2.96 4.59
C TYR A 13 5.89 -3.96 3.88
N ASN A 14 6.86 -3.49 3.10
CA ASN A 14 7.79 -4.37 2.41
C ASN A 14 8.92 -4.82 3.36
N GLY A 15 9.29 -6.09 3.31
CA GLY A 15 10.36 -6.64 4.13
C GLY A 15 10.58 -8.12 3.87
N PHE A 16 11.61 -8.71 4.48
CA PHE A 16 11.79 -10.15 4.43
C PHE A 16 10.73 -10.85 5.30
N ALA A 17 10.55 -12.16 5.08
CA ALA A 17 9.60 -12.94 5.85
C ALA A 17 9.90 -12.89 7.36
N ALA A 18 8.86 -13.03 8.19
CA ALA A 18 9.00 -13.00 9.64
C ALA A 18 10.06 -14.01 10.12
N GLY A 19 11.02 -13.53 10.90
CA GLY A 19 12.14 -14.34 11.40
C GLY A 19 13.32 -14.48 10.43
N VAL A 20 13.23 -13.95 9.20
CA VAL A 20 14.37 -13.88 8.28
C VAL A 20 15.17 -12.61 8.55
N ALA A 21 16.48 -12.75 8.76
CA ALA A 21 17.35 -11.64 9.09
C ALA A 21 17.57 -10.68 7.91
N ASP A 22 17.28 -9.40 8.15
CA ASP A 22 17.60 -8.25 7.30
C ASP A 22 19.08 -7.85 7.42
N SER A 23 20.00 -8.80 7.23
CA SER A 23 21.43 -8.52 7.33
C SER A 23 21.88 -7.52 6.25
N ALA A 24 22.79 -6.61 6.60
CA ALA A 24 23.34 -5.62 5.66
C ALA A 24 23.90 -6.25 4.38
N ALA A 25 24.52 -7.43 4.47
CA ALA A 25 25.02 -8.16 3.31
C ALA A 25 23.90 -8.53 2.32
N ARG A 26 22.76 -9.02 2.81
CA ARG A 26 21.60 -9.40 1.97
C ARG A 26 20.85 -8.18 1.43
N LEU A 27 20.77 -7.11 2.20
CA LEU A 27 20.15 -5.86 1.76
C LEU A 27 21.01 -5.10 0.74
N GLY A 28 22.33 -5.27 0.82
CA GLY A 28 23.30 -4.69 -0.11
C GLY A 28 23.38 -5.42 -1.45
N ASP A 29 23.07 -6.72 -1.48
CA ASP A 29 22.95 -7.47 -2.73
C ASP A 29 21.56 -7.30 -3.34
N ARG A 30 21.50 -6.64 -4.51
CA ARG A 30 20.23 -6.25 -5.15
C ARG A 30 19.38 -7.47 -5.50
N ASP A 31 19.97 -8.51 -6.05
CA ASP A 31 19.23 -9.69 -6.53
C ASP A 31 18.68 -10.50 -5.35
N THR A 32 19.50 -10.74 -4.33
CA THR A 32 19.05 -11.35 -3.07
C THR A 32 17.93 -10.55 -2.43
N LYS A 33 18.10 -9.22 -2.31
CA LYS A 33 17.06 -8.34 -1.74
C LYS A 33 15.75 -8.45 -2.50
N LEU A 34 15.78 -8.32 -3.83
CA LEU A 34 14.56 -8.37 -4.65
C LEU A 34 13.86 -9.72 -4.58
N ASN A 35 14.61 -10.81 -4.43
CA ASN A 35 14.05 -12.16 -4.33
C ASN A 35 13.44 -12.46 -2.95
N LEU A 36 14.05 -11.93 -1.87
CA LEU A 36 13.58 -12.16 -0.50
C LEU A 36 12.50 -11.19 -0.04
N THR A 37 12.35 -10.04 -0.70
CA THR A 37 11.41 -9.01 -0.28
C THR A 37 9.97 -9.44 -0.58
N ILE A 38 9.16 -9.55 0.47
CA ILE A 38 7.71 -9.58 0.34
C ILE A 38 7.24 -8.13 0.24
N HIS A 39 6.47 -7.83 -0.80
CA HIS A 39 5.92 -6.51 -1.04
C HIS A 39 4.84 -6.14 0.01
N ALA A 40 4.58 -4.84 0.17
CA ALA A 40 3.64 -4.35 1.19
C ALA A 40 2.21 -4.85 0.97
N GLU A 41 1.81 -4.98 -0.28
CA GLU A 41 0.54 -5.53 -0.75
C GLU A 41 0.37 -6.98 -0.31
N GLU A 42 1.39 -7.80 -0.59
CA GLU A 42 1.40 -9.22 -0.22
C GLU A 42 1.37 -9.40 1.29
N ASN A 43 2.18 -8.64 2.03
CA ASN A 43 2.16 -8.69 3.49
C ASN A 43 0.79 -8.29 4.04
N ALA A 44 0.15 -7.26 3.49
CA ALA A 44 -1.19 -6.86 3.92
C ALA A 44 -2.21 -7.97 3.67
N MET A 45 -2.13 -8.68 2.54
CA MET A 45 -3.00 -9.85 2.26
C MET A 45 -2.73 -10.99 3.25
N ILE A 46 -1.46 -11.34 3.47
CA ILE A 46 -1.05 -12.42 4.38
C ILE A 46 -1.51 -12.13 5.83
N PHE A 47 -1.46 -10.88 6.26
CA PHE A 47 -1.85 -10.46 7.61
C PHE A 47 -3.35 -10.32 7.81
N ALA A 48 -4.14 -10.16 6.74
CA ALA A 48 -5.59 -9.98 6.86
C ALA A 48 -6.27 -11.19 7.51
N LYS A 49 -5.80 -12.41 7.22
CA LYS A 49 -6.36 -13.68 7.74
C LYS A 49 -7.88 -13.78 7.61
N ARG A 50 -8.44 -13.17 6.55
CA ARG A 50 -9.86 -13.15 6.23
C ARG A 50 -10.05 -13.03 4.72
N ASP A 51 -11.29 -13.22 4.30
CA ASP A 51 -11.75 -12.92 2.95
C ASP A 51 -11.60 -11.41 2.65
N LEU A 52 -11.01 -11.13 1.48
CA LEU A 52 -10.71 -9.79 0.97
C LEU A 52 -11.54 -9.41 -0.25
N ARG A 53 -12.45 -10.27 -0.72
CA ARG A 53 -13.31 -9.98 -1.87
C ARG A 53 -14.07 -8.67 -1.65
N GLY A 54 -14.06 -7.79 -2.65
CA GLY A 54 -14.72 -6.49 -2.59
C GLY A 54 -13.95 -5.41 -1.81
N CYS A 55 -12.81 -5.72 -1.20
CA CYS A 55 -12.02 -4.74 -0.46
C CYS A 55 -11.32 -3.72 -1.38
N THR A 56 -10.90 -2.61 -0.79
CA THR A 56 -10.05 -1.59 -1.43
C THR A 56 -8.65 -1.63 -0.86
N VAL A 57 -7.65 -1.51 -1.74
CA VAL A 57 -6.24 -1.54 -1.38
C VAL A 57 -5.65 -0.15 -1.61
N TYR A 58 -5.02 0.40 -0.57
CA TYR A 58 -4.30 1.68 -0.61
C TYR A 58 -2.80 1.44 -0.46
N VAL A 59 -2.02 1.90 -1.43
CA VAL A 59 -0.57 1.66 -1.51
C VAL A 59 0.20 2.94 -1.78
N THR A 60 1.45 3.00 -1.31
CA THR A 60 2.32 4.16 -1.53
C THR A 60 2.97 4.17 -2.90
N HIS A 61 3.10 3.00 -3.52
CA HIS A 61 3.62 2.83 -4.87
C HIS A 61 2.66 1.94 -5.66
N PRO A 62 2.47 2.17 -6.96
CA PRO A 62 1.68 1.29 -7.81
C PRO A 62 2.16 -0.18 -7.72
N PRO A 63 1.25 -1.16 -7.60
CA PRO A 63 1.66 -2.56 -7.48
C PRO A 63 2.33 -3.07 -8.75
N CYS A 64 3.36 -3.91 -8.59
CA CYS A 64 3.98 -4.61 -9.71
C CYS A 64 3.08 -5.75 -10.23
N PRO A 65 3.37 -6.38 -11.39
CA PRO A 65 2.49 -7.39 -11.99
C PRO A 65 2.23 -8.60 -11.08
N ARG A 66 3.22 -8.97 -10.26
CA ARG A 66 3.09 -10.07 -9.29
C ARG A 66 2.16 -9.72 -8.13
N CYS A 67 2.14 -8.46 -7.69
CA CYS A 67 1.18 -8.00 -6.68
C CYS A 67 -0.20 -7.81 -7.31
N ALA A 68 -0.27 -7.18 -8.48
CA ALA A 68 -1.52 -6.98 -9.20
C ALA A 68 -2.28 -8.29 -9.46
N SER A 69 -1.60 -9.33 -9.95
CA SER A 69 -2.19 -10.67 -10.14
C SER A 69 -2.78 -11.24 -8.85
N LYS A 70 -2.07 -11.14 -7.73
CA LYS A 70 -2.55 -11.63 -6.43
C LYS A 70 -3.77 -10.86 -5.95
N LEU A 71 -3.76 -9.52 -6.07
CA LEU A 71 -4.89 -8.68 -5.67
C LEU A 71 -6.13 -8.98 -6.51
N ILE A 72 -5.97 -9.15 -7.84
CA ILE A 72 -7.04 -9.54 -8.75
C ILE A 72 -7.59 -10.92 -8.36
N GLN A 73 -6.71 -11.89 -8.08
CA GLN A 73 -7.10 -13.25 -7.71
C GLN A 73 -7.86 -13.34 -6.38
N ASP A 74 -7.60 -12.40 -5.45
CA ASP A 74 -8.31 -12.24 -4.18
C ASP A 74 -9.63 -11.45 -4.32
N GLU A 75 -10.00 -11.09 -5.56
CA GLU A 75 -11.18 -10.31 -5.96
C GLU A 75 -11.26 -8.95 -5.24
N ILE A 76 -10.10 -8.30 -5.04
CA ILE A 76 -10.03 -6.87 -4.73
C ILE A 76 -10.69 -6.10 -5.86
N THR A 77 -11.60 -5.18 -5.54
CA THR A 77 -12.35 -4.41 -6.54
C THR A 77 -11.70 -3.09 -6.88
N ARG A 78 -10.84 -2.57 -5.98
CA ARG A 78 -10.24 -1.25 -6.14
C ARG A 78 -8.82 -1.16 -5.56
N VAL A 79 -7.92 -0.56 -6.33
CA VAL A 79 -6.54 -0.26 -5.96
C VAL A 79 -6.31 1.24 -6.11
N VAL A 80 -5.89 1.89 -5.03
CA VAL A 80 -5.58 3.31 -4.96
C VAL A 80 -4.09 3.47 -4.64
N ALA A 81 -3.37 4.19 -5.49
CA ALA A 81 -1.93 4.43 -5.32
C ALA A 81 -1.58 5.92 -5.36
N ILE A 82 -0.38 6.25 -4.91
CA ILE A 82 0.23 7.54 -5.18
C ILE A 82 0.82 7.49 -6.60
N ALA A 83 0.67 8.58 -7.36
CA ALA A 83 1.27 8.69 -8.69
C ALA A 83 2.80 8.51 -8.58
N PRO A 84 3.40 7.62 -9.37
CA PRO A 84 4.83 7.35 -9.29
C PRO A 84 5.65 8.55 -9.80
N SER A 85 6.83 8.76 -9.23
CA SER A 85 7.77 9.78 -9.71
C SER A 85 8.43 9.36 -11.03
N GLU A 86 9.04 10.31 -11.73
CA GLU A 86 9.79 10.05 -12.97
C GLU A 86 10.94 9.04 -12.75
N ASP A 87 11.70 9.15 -11.65
CA ASP A 87 12.76 8.18 -11.32
C ASP A 87 12.18 6.77 -11.13
N PHE A 88 11.03 6.64 -10.48
CA PHE A 88 10.37 5.35 -10.30
C PHE A 88 9.93 4.77 -11.65
N LEU A 89 9.31 5.58 -12.50
CA LEU A 89 8.88 5.18 -13.84
C LEU A 89 10.04 4.78 -14.74
N SER A 90 11.20 5.45 -14.62
CA SER A 90 12.39 5.12 -15.41
C SER A 90 12.90 3.69 -15.15
N ARG A 91 12.63 3.14 -13.96
CA ARG A 91 13.06 1.80 -13.54
C ARG A 91 11.99 0.74 -13.70
N TRP A 92 10.72 1.11 -13.51
CA TRP A 92 9.61 0.16 -13.37
C TRP A 92 8.43 0.43 -14.31
N GLY A 93 8.55 1.39 -15.24
CA GLY A 93 7.44 1.81 -16.09
C GLY A 93 6.83 0.68 -16.92
N ALA A 94 7.64 -0.24 -17.44
CA ALA A 94 7.16 -1.41 -18.19
C ALA A 94 6.32 -2.36 -17.31
N ASP A 95 6.77 -2.61 -16.08
CA ASP A 95 6.05 -3.44 -15.11
C ASP A 95 4.72 -2.79 -14.68
N LEU A 96 4.72 -1.47 -14.51
CA LEU A 96 3.49 -0.75 -14.17
C LEU A 96 2.48 -0.74 -15.31
N GLU A 97 2.95 -0.66 -16.56
CA GLU A 97 2.08 -0.73 -17.73
C GLU A 97 1.43 -2.11 -17.85
N LEU A 98 2.17 -3.20 -17.61
CA LEU A 98 1.59 -4.54 -17.54
C LEU A 98 0.54 -4.65 -16.42
N SER A 99 0.85 -4.12 -15.24
CA SER A 99 -0.09 -4.11 -14.11
C SER A 99 -1.38 -3.35 -14.45
N ARG A 100 -1.26 -2.21 -15.14
CA ARG A 100 -2.37 -1.40 -15.62
C ARG A 100 -3.26 -2.18 -16.60
N GLN A 101 -2.66 -2.90 -17.54
CA GLN A 101 -3.38 -3.77 -18.49
C GLN A 101 -4.15 -4.88 -17.75
N MET A 102 -3.52 -5.53 -16.78
CA MET A 102 -4.18 -6.57 -15.96
C MET A 102 -5.39 -6.02 -15.19
N TYR A 103 -5.30 -4.81 -14.62
CA TYR A 103 -6.45 -4.18 -13.96
C TYR A 103 -7.57 -3.82 -14.95
N GLN A 104 -7.23 -3.38 -16.16
CA GLN A 104 -8.21 -3.12 -17.22
C GLN A 104 -8.94 -4.39 -17.66
N GLU A 105 -8.22 -5.49 -17.87
CA GLU A 105 -8.77 -6.78 -18.28
C GLU A 105 -9.66 -7.40 -17.20
N SER A 106 -9.26 -7.28 -15.93
CA SER A 106 -10.00 -7.84 -14.79
C SER A 106 -11.18 -6.97 -14.33
N GLY A 107 -11.23 -5.71 -14.74
CA GLY A 107 -12.25 -4.75 -14.29
C GLY A 107 -12.02 -4.20 -12.87
N VAL A 108 -10.84 -4.42 -12.28
CA VAL A 108 -10.45 -3.82 -11.01
C VAL A 108 -10.17 -2.32 -11.22
N GLU A 109 -10.80 -1.46 -10.42
CA GLU A 109 -10.58 -0.02 -10.51
C GLU A 109 -9.18 0.33 -10.00
N PHE A 110 -8.31 0.84 -10.88
CA PHE A 110 -6.99 1.35 -10.49
C PHE A 110 -6.93 2.87 -10.65
N VAL A 111 -6.68 3.59 -9.54
CA VAL A 111 -6.59 5.05 -9.51
C VAL A 111 -5.32 5.50 -8.82
N THR A 112 -4.68 6.54 -9.38
CA THR A 112 -3.53 7.20 -8.79
C THR A 112 -3.84 8.64 -8.40
N TYR A 113 -3.30 9.10 -7.27
CA TYR A 113 -3.38 10.50 -6.85
C TYR A 113 -1.99 11.14 -6.77
N PRO A 114 -1.83 12.41 -7.20
CA PRO A 114 -0.60 13.14 -6.92
C PRO A 114 -0.39 13.29 -5.41
N LEU A 115 0.85 13.23 -4.94
CA LEU A 115 1.16 13.27 -3.51
C LEU A 115 0.66 14.57 -2.86
N GLU A 116 0.80 15.69 -3.56
CA GLU A 116 0.35 17.02 -3.13
C GLU A 116 -1.18 17.14 -2.98
N ALA A 117 -1.95 16.29 -3.65
CA ALA A 117 -3.40 16.24 -3.46
C ALA A 117 -3.80 15.49 -2.18
N ILE A 118 -2.88 14.76 -1.55
CA ILE A 118 -3.11 14.04 -0.30
C ILE A 118 -2.81 14.98 0.86
N ASN A 119 -3.85 15.60 1.40
CA ASN A 119 -3.74 16.49 2.56
C ASN A 119 -4.85 16.23 3.59
N ILE A 120 -4.55 16.52 4.85
CA ILE A 120 -5.50 16.36 5.96
C ILE A 120 -6.60 17.42 5.94
N ASP A 121 -6.34 18.58 5.31
CA ASP A 121 -7.26 19.73 5.30
C ASP A 121 -8.53 19.44 4.50
N ASN A 122 -8.41 18.64 3.44
CA ASN A 122 -9.54 18.16 2.64
C ASN A 122 -10.06 16.80 3.09
N ALA A 123 -9.40 16.17 4.07
CA ALA A 123 -9.90 14.92 4.63
C ALA A 123 -11.20 15.22 5.37
N ARG A 124 -12.31 14.67 4.88
CA ARG A 124 -13.64 14.76 5.53
C ARG A 124 -13.68 13.89 6.79
N ILE A 125 -12.79 14.18 7.74
CA ILE A 125 -12.69 13.48 9.01
C ILE A 125 -13.51 14.27 10.02
N THR A 126 -14.64 13.72 10.43
CA THR A 126 -15.38 14.24 11.57
C THR A 126 -14.70 13.76 12.85
N VAL A 127 -13.81 14.58 13.40
CA VAL A 127 -13.29 14.34 14.76
C VAL A 127 -14.30 14.91 15.75
N ALA A 128 -14.79 14.08 16.67
CA ALA A 128 -15.71 14.53 17.71
C ALA A 128 -15.07 15.70 18.52
N PRO A 129 -15.72 16.87 18.60
CA PRO A 129 -15.17 18.01 19.34
C PRO A 129 -15.04 17.67 20.83
N GLY A 130 -13.95 18.13 21.46
CA GLY A 130 -13.72 17.97 22.90
C GLY A 130 -13.25 16.57 23.36
N GLY A 131 -13.11 15.61 22.45
CA GLY A 131 -12.69 14.25 22.77
C GLY A 131 -11.25 14.17 23.32
N PHE A 132 -11.05 13.27 24.30
CA PHE A 132 -9.72 12.95 24.83
C PHE A 132 -8.73 12.54 23.73
N PHE A 133 -9.22 11.91 22.66
CA PHE A 133 -8.44 11.52 21.48
C PHE A 133 -7.70 12.69 20.84
N LYS A 134 -8.37 13.84 20.62
CA LYS A 134 -7.72 15.03 20.03
C LYS A 134 -6.60 15.56 20.94
N ARG A 135 -6.83 15.59 22.26
CA ARG A 135 -5.82 15.99 23.25
C ARG A 135 -4.60 15.06 23.27
N VAL A 136 -4.82 13.74 23.12
CA VAL A 136 -3.73 12.75 23.06
C VAL A 136 -2.94 12.90 21.77
N MET A 137 -3.60 12.97 20.61
CA MET A 137 -2.94 13.11 19.32
C MET A 137 -2.13 14.41 19.23
N GLU A 138 -2.66 15.54 19.71
CA GLU A 138 -1.92 16.80 19.76
C GLU A 138 -0.65 16.72 20.63
N ARG A 139 -0.65 15.90 21.68
CA ARG A 139 0.55 15.68 22.52
C ARG A 139 1.55 14.75 21.83
N CYS A 140 1.09 13.65 21.22
CA CYS A 140 1.96 12.70 20.54
C CYS A 140 2.62 13.33 19.30
N LEU A 141 1.89 14.13 18.52
CA LEU A 141 2.42 14.75 17.30
C LEU A 141 3.38 15.92 17.61
N ARG A 142 3.21 16.63 18.73
CA ARG A 142 4.16 17.67 19.18
C ARG A 142 5.48 17.12 19.71
N ALA A 143 5.54 15.84 20.09
CA ALA A 143 6.76 15.21 20.59
C ALA A 143 7.73 14.76 19.48
N ILE A 144 7.35 14.95 18.21
CA ILE A 144 8.12 14.55 17.01
C ILE A 144 8.60 15.79 16.23
N GLY A 145 8.56 16.98 16.84
CA GLY A 145 9.02 18.25 16.27
C GLY A 145 10.22 18.82 17.00
#